data_AF-A0A924R3V6-F1
#
_entry.id   AF-A0A924R3V6-F1
#
_cell.length_a   1.000
_cell.length_b   1.000
_cell.length_c   1.000
_cell.angle_alpha   90.00
_cell.angle_beta   90.00
_cell.angle_gamma   90.00
#
_symmetry.space_group_name_H-M   'P 1'
#
loop_
_entity.id
_entity.type
_entity.pdbx_description
1 polymer ?
#
loop_
_entity_poly.entity_id
_entity_poly.type
_entity_poly.pdbx_seq_one_letter_code
_entity_poly.pdbx_strand_id
1 'polypeptide(L)'
;MPNRRTAFFISDRTGITVEMLGNSLLTQFDVVEFRRITLPFIDNIDKAQDALTQIKAAHVESGMRPLVFTSLMADDLREEIAKADAMVLDMFERFIVPMEAELKVKSAHAVGRSHSAGNFKDYNQRIEAVNYTMAHDDGMTNRNLDQADLILVGVSRSGKTPTCLYLALQFGIKAANYP
;
A
#
# COMPACT_ATOMS: atom_id res chain seq x y z
N MET A 1 7.88 -29.16 10.70
CA MET A 1 8.48 -27.90 10.21
C MET A 1 8.37 -26.88 11.33
N PRO A 2 9.32 -25.95 11.55
CA PRO A 2 9.18 -25.03 12.67
C PRO A 2 7.89 -24.21 12.48
N ASN A 3 7.09 -24.14 13.54
CA ASN A 3 5.80 -23.46 13.62
C ASN A 3 5.99 -21.95 13.35
N ARG A 4 5.95 -21.52 12.08
CA ARG A 4 5.96 -20.12 11.69
C ARG A 4 4.53 -19.59 11.64
N ARG A 5 4.26 -18.52 12.39
CA ARG A 5 2.94 -17.90 12.39
C ARG A 5 2.79 -17.06 11.12
N THR A 6 1.68 -17.22 10.40
CA THR A 6 1.47 -16.45 9.16
C THR A 6 0.88 -15.09 9.48
N ALA A 7 1.44 -14.04 8.87
CA ALA A 7 0.95 -12.67 8.87
C ALA A 7 0.57 -12.26 7.44
N PHE A 8 -0.70 -11.94 7.24
CA PHE A 8 -1.25 -11.45 5.98
C PHE A 8 -1.32 -9.92 6.00
N PHE A 9 -0.96 -9.29 4.88
CA PHE A 9 -1.09 -7.85 4.65
C PHE A 9 -2.07 -7.62 3.50
N ILE A 10 -3.26 -7.13 3.82
CA ILE A 10 -4.40 -7.03 2.88
C ILE A 10 -4.70 -5.57 2.56
N SER A 11 -4.82 -5.26 1.27
CA SER A 11 -5.06 -3.90 0.79
C SER A 11 -5.85 -3.91 -0.51
N ASP A 12 -6.71 -2.91 -0.70
CA ASP A 12 -7.42 -2.62 -1.96
C ASP A 12 -6.49 -1.99 -3.02
N ARG A 13 -5.34 -1.45 -2.58
CA ARG A 13 -4.23 -0.96 -3.42
C ARG A 13 -3.00 -1.88 -3.33
N THR A 14 -1.80 -1.30 -3.48
CA THR A 14 -0.52 -2.02 -3.57
C THR A 14 -0.07 -2.77 -2.31
N GLY A 15 -0.66 -2.50 -1.14
CA GLY A 15 -0.25 -3.14 0.12
C GLY A 15 0.98 -2.54 0.82
N ILE A 16 1.68 -1.59 0.20
CA ILE A 16 2.93 -1.01 0.74
C ILE A 16 2.72 -0.43 2.15
N THR A 17 1.63 0.32 2.36
CA THR A 17 1.36 0.99 3.64
C THR A 17 1.15 -0.02 4.77
N VAL A 18 0.29 -1.02 4.54
CA VAL A 18 -0.04 -2.04 5.54
C VAL A 18 1.16 -2.95 5.81
N GLU A 19 1.97 -3.22 4.79
CA GLU A 19 3.21 -3.98 4.92
C GLU A 19 4.25 -3.24 5.75
N MET A 20 4.51 -1.95 5.46
CA MET A 20 5.46 -1.14 6.23
C MET A 20 5.07 -1.07 7.71
N LEU A 21 3.81 -0.74 8.00
CA LEU A 21 3.35 -0.57 9.37
C LEU A 21 3.26 -1.90 10.11
N GLY A 22 2.68 -2.94 9.51
CA GLY A 22 2.58 -4.23 10.14
C GLY A 22 3.96 -4.90 10.34
N ASN A 23 4.90 -4.76 9.40
CA ASN A 23 6.27 -5.25 9.62
C ASN A 23 6.95 -4.54 10.78
N SER A 24 6.80 -3.22 10.89
CA SER A 24 7.30 -2.45 12.04
C SER A 24 6.75 -3.00 13.37
N LEU A 25 5.45 -3.29 13.45
CA LEU A 25 4.83 -3.89 14.63
C LEU A 25 5.38 -5.30 14.92
N LEU A 26 5.56 -6.13 13.90
CA LEU A 26 6.08 -7.49 14.07
C LEU A 26 7.53 -7.52 14.58
N THR A 27 8.34 -6.51 14.30
CA THR A 27 9.71 -6.40 14.84
C THR A 27 9.76 -6.27 16.36
N GLN A 28 8.65 -5.94 17.03
CA GLN A 28 8.60 -5.88 18.50
C GLN A 28 8.54 -7.27 19.14
N PHE A 29 8.50 -8.35 18.35
CA PHE A 29 8.33 -9.73 18.79
C PHE A 29 9.46 -10.63 18.26
N ASP A 30 10.70 -10.34 18.63
CA ASP A 30 11.92 -11.01 18.11
C ASP A 30 11.98 -12.53 18.30
N VAL A 31 11.19 -13.07 19.23
CA VAL A 31 11.14 -14.52 19.53
C VAL A 31 10.18 -15.28 18.60
N VAL A 32 9.33 -14.58 17.85
CA VAL A 32 8.31 -15.18 16.99
C VAL A 32 8.74 -15.12 15.52
N GLU A 33 8.80 -16.28 14.88
CA GLU A 33 9.10 -16.34 13.45
C GLU A 33 7.82 -16.21 12.61
N PHE A 34 7.77 -15.19 11.75
CA PHE A 34 6.61 -14.90 10.93
C PHE A 34 6.82 -15.25 9.45
N ARG A 35 5.87 -15.99 8.87
CA ARG A 35 5.69 -16.09 7.40
C ARG A 35 4.83 -14.91 6.96
N ARG A 36 5.33 -14.10 6.04
CA ARG A 36 4.67 -12.86 5.59
C ARG A 36 4.07 -13.08 4.21
N ILE A 37 2.81 -12.69 4.02
CA ILE A 37 2.09 -12.81 2.75
C ILE A 37 1.35 -11.50 2.48
N THR A 38 1.64 -10.86 1.36
CA THR A 38 0.94 -9.65 0.94
C THR A 38 -0.10 -10.00 -0.12
N LEU A 39 -1.33 -9.57 0.11
CA LEU A 39 -2.48 -9.71 -0.79
C LEU A 39 -2.93 -8.32 -1.23
N PRO A 40 -2.35 -7.78 -2.32
CA PRO A 40 -2.72 -6.47 -2.84
C PRO A 40 -3.96 -6.57 -3.73
N PHE A 41 -4.57 -5.41 -4.02
CA PHE A 41 -5.70 -5.27 -4.95
C PHE A 41 -6.93 -6.12 -4.60
N ILE A 42 -7.20 -6.31 -3.31
CA ILE A 42 -8.45 -6.91 -2.81
C ILE A 42 -9.53 -5.83 -2.85
N ASP A 43 -10.11 -5.63 -4.04
CA ASP A 43 -11.03 -4.55 -4.38
C ASP A 43 -12.48 -5.02 -4.63
N ASN A 44 -12.76 -6.30 -4.41
CA ASN A 44 -14.08 -6.90 -4.56
C ASN A 44 -14.25 -8.12 -3.64
N ILE A 45 -15.51 -8.55 -3.47
CA ILE A 45 -15.89 -9.62 -2.54
C ILE A 45 -15.29 -10.97 -2.93
N ASP A 46 -15.23 -11.31 -4.22
CA ASP A 46 -14.66 -12.59 -4.67
C ASP A 46 -13.19 -12.72 -4.25
N LYS A 47 -12.41 -11.65 -4.46
CA LYS A 47 -11.02 -11.58 -4.00
C LYS A 47 -10.89 -11.64 -2.48
N ALA A 48 -11.83 -11.04 -1.73
CA ALA A 48 -11.85 -11.13 -0.27
C ALA A 48 -12.11 -12.58 0.19
N GLN A 49 -13.02 -13.30 -0.47
CA GLN A 49 -13.29 -14.72 -0.18
C GLN A 49 -12.10 -15.63 -0.52
N ASP A 50 -11.38 -15.33 -1.60
CA ASP A 50 -10.12 -16.00 -1.91
C ASP A 50 -9.06 -15.76 -0.82
N ALA A 51 -8.97 -14.54 -0.29
CA ALA A 51 -8.10 -14.22 0.83
C ALA A 51 -8.49 -15.01 2.10
N LEU A 52 -9.78 -15.11 2.42
CA LEU A 52 -10.28 -15.95 3.52
C LEU A 52 -9.86 -17.41 3.36
N THR A 53 -9.94 -17.94 2.14
CA THR A 53 -9.53 -19.31 1.83
C THR A 53 -8.04 -19.52 2.09
N GLN A 54 -7.19 -18.56 1.67
CA GLN A 54 -5.75 -18.60 1.93
C GLN A 54 -5.41 -18.49 3.43
N ILE A 55 -6.11 -17.62 4.17
CA ILE A 55 -5.93 -17.47 5.61
C ILE A 55 -6.28 -18.77 6.33
N LYS A 56 -7.40 -19.39 5.97
CA LYS A 56 -7.83 -20.67 6.53
C LYS A 56 -6.81 -21.78 6.24
N ALA A 57 -6.32 -21.85 5.00
CA ALA A 57 -5.28 -22.81 4.63
C ALA A 57 -4.00 -22.64 5.47
N ALA A 58 -3.55 -21.40 5.67
CA ALA A 58 -2.37 -21.10 6.50
C ALA A 58 -2.59 -21.45 7.98
N HIS A 59 -3.80 -21.27 8.51
CA HIS A 59 -4.16 -21.73 9.85
C HIS A 59 -3.99 -23.26 9.95
N VAL A 60 -4.61 -24.00 9.02
CA VAL A 60 -4.58 -25.47 9.02
C VAL A 60 -3.15 -26.01 8.85
N GLU A 61 -2.35 -25.40 7.96
CA GLU A 61 -0.96 -25.79 7.70
C GLU A 61 -0.05 -25.59 8.92
N SER A 62 -0.20 -24.45 9.61
CA SER A 62 0.70 -24.07 10.72
C SER A 62 0.19 -24.47 12.11
N GLY A 63 -1.09 -24.82 12.24
CA GLY A 63 -1.76 -25.04 13.52
C GLY A 63 -1.89 -23.79 14.40
N MET A 64 -1.61 -22.60 13.86
CA MET A 64 -1.64 -21.34 14.60
C MET A 64 -2.55 -20.33 13.93
N ARG A 65 -3.37 -19.64 14.74
CA ARG A 65 -4.27 -18.59 14.26
C ARG A 65 -3.49 -17.45 13.59
N PRO A 66 -3.66 -17.18 12.28
CA PRO A 66 -2.91 -16.15 11.57
C PRO A 66 -3.15 -14.74 12.11
N LEU A 67 -2.26 -13.83 11.74
CA LEU A 67 -2.44 -12.39 11.89
C LEU A 67 -2.87 -11.81 10.54
N VAL A 68 -3.81 -10.87 10.52
CA VAL A 68 -4.21 -10.13 9.32
C VAL A 68 -4.09 -8.64 9.63
N PHE A 69 -3.22 -7.95 8.92
CA PHE A 69 -3.16 -6.50 8.89
C PHE A 69 -3.91 -6.03 7.65
N THR A 70 -4.87 -5.12 7.81
CA THR A 70 -5.69 -4.64 6.70
C THR A 70 -5.75 -3.12 6.64
N SER A 71 -5.79 -2.60 5.41
CA SER A 71 -6.01 -1.19 5.10
C SER A 71 -7.23 -0.97 4.20
N LEU A 72 -8.15 -1.94 4.16
CA LEU A 72 -9.37 -1.87 3.34
C LEU A 72 -10.27 -0.71 3.78
N MET A 73 -10.80 0.03 2.80
CA MET A 73 -11.67 1.18 3.06
C MET A 73 -13.15 0.90 2.86
N ALA A 74 -13.50 -0.07 2.02
CA ALA A 74 -14.89 -0.40 1.70
C ALA A 74 -15.50 -1.31 2.78
N ASP A 75 -16.66 -0.93 3.31
CA ASP A 75 -17.29 -1.59 4.46
C ASP A 75 -17.60 -3.06 4.19
N ASP A 76 -18.10 -3.38 3.00
CA ASP A 76 -18.40 -4.74 2.56
C ASP A 76 -17.14 -5.64 2.55
N LEU A 77 -16.01 -5.12 2.09
CA LEU A 77 -14.73 -5.83 2.11
C LEU A 77 -14.19 -5.99 3.54
N ARG A 78 -14.33 -4.97 4.38
CA ARG A 78 -13.92 -5.05 5.80
C ARG A 78 -14.74 -6.09 6.55
N GLU A 79 -16.05 -6.08 6.36
CA GLU A 79 -16.98 -7.06 6.96
C GLU A 79 -16.69 -8.48 6.49
N GLU A 80 -16.32 -8.66 5.20
CA GLU A 80 -15.93 -9.97 4.69
C GLU A 80 -14.61 -10.45 5.31
N ILE A 81 -13.56 -9.61 5.33
CA ILE A 81 -12.27 -9.95 5.96
C ILE A 81 -12.41 -10.21 7.47
N ALA A 82 -13.32 -9.52 8.16
CA ALA A 82 -13.59 -9.72 9.58
C ALA A 82 -14.10 -11.13 9.92
N LYS A 83 -14.63 -11.88 8.95
CA LYS A 83 -15.06 -13.28 9.12
C LYS A 83 -13.89 -14.27 9.15
N ALA A 84 -12.68 -13.85 8.82
CA ALA A 84 -11.52 -14.72 8.79
C ALA A 84 -11.21 -15.29 10.19
N ASP A 85 -10.84 -16.58 10.25
CA ASP A 85 -10.33 -17.20 11.48
C ASP A 85 -8.87 -16.78 11.76
N ALA A 86 -8.71 -15.50 12.02
CA ALA A 86 -7.45 -14.82 12.25
C ALA A 86 -7.63 -13.67 13.24
N MET A 87 -6.53 -13.15 13.78
CA MET A 87 -6.54 -11.88 14.47
C MET A 87 -6.47 -10.76 13.42
N VAL A 88 -7.61 -10.12 13.17
CA VAL A 88 -7.71 -9.01 12.21
C VAL A 88 -7.39 -7.69 12.90
N LEU A 89 -6.46 -6.95 12.33
CA LEU A 89 -6.03 -5.63 12.76
C LEU A 89 -6.25 -4.65 11.60
N ASP A 90 -7.32 -3.86 11.71
CA ASP A 90 -7.55 -2.72 10.83
C ASP A 90 -6.64 -1.57 11.25
N MET A 91 -5.76 -1.17 10.33
CA MET A 91 -4.72 -0.17 10.56
C MET A 91 -5.25 1.26 10.58
N PHE A 92 -6.49 1.51 10.19
CA PHE A 92 -7.10 2.83 10.23
C PHE A 92 -8.14 2.94 11.34
N GLU A 93 -8.95 1.91 11.56
CA GLU A 93 -10.07 1.95 12.52
C GLU A 93 -9.62 2.40 13.93
N ARG A 94 -8.49 1.85 14.42
CA ARG A 94 -7.98 2.18 15.76
C ARG A 94 -7.47 3.61 15.91
N PHE A 95 -7.06 4.28 14.83
CA PHE A 95 -6.53 5.64 14.88
C PHE A 95 -7.55 6.69 14.46
N ILE A 96 -8.51 6.33 13.60
CA ILE A 96 -9.56 7.24 13.16
C ILE A 96 -10.42 7.70 14.34
N VAL A 97 -10.84 6.80 15.24
CA VAL A 97 -11.73 7.17 16.34
C VAL A 97 -11.13 8.25 17.27
N PRO A 98 -9.87 8.11 17.75
CA PRO A 98 -9.19 9.20 18.46
C PRO A 98 -9.08 10.50 17.65
N MET A 99 -8.79 10.41 16.35
CA MET A 99 -8.69 11.58 15.49
C MET A 99 -10.04 12.28 15.29
N GLU A 100 -11.15 11.54 15.16
CA GLU A 100 -12.49 12.12 15.08
C GLU A 100 -12.84 12.91 16.36
N ALA A 101 -12.45 12.38 17.52
CA ALA A 101 -12.65 13.03 18.81
C ALA A 101 -11.85 14.34 18.92
N GLU A 102 -10.58 14.31 18.52
CA GLU A 102 -9.69 15.48 18.56
C GLU A 102 -10.09 16.54 17.52
N LEU A 103 -10.33 16.12 16.28
CA LEU A 103 -10.66 17.00 15.15
C LEU A 103 -12.12 17.48 15.19
N LYS A 104 -12.97 16.87 16.02
CA LYS A 104 -14.41 17.15 16.12
C LYS A 104 -15.16 17.03 14.79
N VAL A 105 -14.67 16.15 13.91
CA VAL A 105 -15.25 15.87 12.59
C VAL A 105 -15.26 14.36 12.38
N LYS A 106 -16.38 13.83 11.87
CA LYS A 106 -16.47 12.43 11.48
C LYS A 106 -15.64 12.15 10.23
N SER A 107 -14.96 11.01 10.21
CA SER A 107 -14.24 10.55 9.04
C SER A 107 -15.19 10.38 7.85
N ALA A 108 -14.69 10.64 6.64
CA ALA A 108 -15.46 10.45 5.42
C ALA A 108 -15.98 9.01 5.27
N HIS A 109 -15.26 8.04 5.85
CA HIS A 109 -15.64 6.63 5.95
C HIS A 109 -16.91 6.42 6.80
N ALA A 110 -17.04 7.07 7.95
CA ALA A 110 -18.25 6.99 8.79
C ALA A 110 -19.49 7.64 8.14
N VAL A 111 -19.30 8.47 7.11
CA VAL A 111 -20.35 9.23 6.42
C VAL A 111 -20.65 8.65 5.02
N GLY A 112 -20.06 7.49 4.68
CA GLY A 112 -20.33 6.80 3.41
C GLY A 112 -19.87 7.58 2.16
N ARG A 113 -18.90 8.50 2.29
CA ARG A 113 -18.36 9.20 1.11
C ARG A 113 -17.21 8.41 0.53
N SER A 114 -17.50 7.72 -0.57
CA SER A 114 -16.48 7.25 -1.50
C SER A 114 -15.64 8.44 -1.99
N HIS A 115 -14.33 8.38 -1.74
CA HIS A 115 -13.33 9.42 -2.05
C HIS A 115 -13.09 9.58 -3.56
N SER A 116 -14.08 10.08 -4.30
CA SER A 116 -13.96 10.35 -5.74
C SER A 116 -13.56 11.80 -6.05
N ALA A 117 -13.76 12.76 -5.15
CA ALA A 117 -13.50 14.18 -5.44
C ALA A 117 -12.11 14.70 -5.00
N GLY A 118 -11.53 14.16 -3.91
CA GLY A 118 -10.21 14.59 -3.42
C GLY A 118 -9.03 14.03 -4.22
N ASN A 119 -9.20 12.84 -4.80
CA ASN A 119 -8.15 12.14 -5.54
C ASN A 119 -7.90 12.69 -6.94
N PHE A 120 -8.77 13.52 -7.51
CA PHE A 120 -8.61 13.93 -8.92
C PHE A 120 -7.37 14.81 -9.13
N LYS A 121 -7.06 15.70 -8.17
CA LYS A 121 -5.88 16.57 -8.24
C LYS A 121 -4.59 15.77 -8.04
N ASP A 122 -4.55 14.91 -7.02
CA ASP A 122 -3.37 14.06 -6.74
C ASP A 122 -3.15 13.03 -7.86
N TYR A 123 -4.23 12.49 -8.43
CA TYR A 123 -4.18 11.60 -9.59
C TYR A 123 -3.64 12.33 -10.82
N ASN A 124 -4.17 13.51 -11.15
CA ASN A 124 -3.67 14.29 -12.28
C ASN A 124 -2.21 14.70 -12.10
N GLN A 125 -1.82 15.12 -10.89
CA GLN A 125 -0.43 15.46 -10.60
C GLN A 125 0.50 14.24 -10.76
N ARG A 126 0.05 13.05 -10.37
CA ARG A 126 0.81 11.81 -10.57
C ARG A 126 0.89 11.43 -12.05
N ILE A 127 -0.19 11.59 -12.82
CA ILE A 127 -0.17 11.37 -14.28
C ILE A 127 0.77 12.36 -14.96
N GLU A 128 0.76 13.64 -14.57
CA GLU A 128 1.72 14.62 -15.05
C GLU A 128 3.16 14.23 -14.72
N ALA A 129 3.42 13.75 -13.51
CA ALA A 129 4.74 13.30 -13.09
C ALA A 129 5.25 12.10 -13.89
N VAL A 130 4.37 11.14 -14.18
CA VAL A 130 4.69 9.97 -15.02
C VAL A 130 4.97 10.42 -16.46
N ASN A 131 4.11 11.24 -17.04
CA ASN A 131 4.29 11.76 -18.40
C ASN A 131 5.58 12.56 -18.54
N TYR A 132 5.87 13.42 -17.55
CA TYR A 132 7.12 14.17 -17.49
C TYR A 132 8.32 13.22 -17.45
N THR A 133 8.30 12.25 -16.54
CA THR A 133 9.42 11.31 -16.33
C THR A 133 9.68 10.46 -17.56
N MET A 134 8.63 9.94 -18.21
CA MET A 134 8.76 9.20 -19.47
C MET A 134 9.35 10.06 -20.59
N ALA A 135 9.00 11.34 -20.66
CA ALA A 135 9.53 12.27 -21.65
C ALA A 135 11.00 12.66 -21.41
N HIS A 136 11.57 12.36 -20.23
CA HIS A 136 12.94 12.70 -19.84
C HIS A 136 13.78 11.46 -19.45
N ASP A 137 13.32 10.26 -19.80
CA ASP A 137 14.01 9.02 -19.43
C ASP A 137 15.23 8.72 -20.33
N ASP A 138 15.15 9.11 -21.60
CA ASP A 138 16.20 8.85 -22.61
C ASP A 138 17.39 9.82 -22.52
N GLY A 139 17.32 10.86 -21.68
CA GLY A 139 18.35 11.89 -21.54
C GLY A 139 18.60 12.68 -22.83
N MET A 140 17.74 12.52 -23.86
CA MET A 140 17.97 13.07 -25.20
C MET A 140 17.47 14.52 -25.33
N THR A 141 16.67 15.00 -24.37
CA THR A 141 16.06 16.33 -24.45
C THR A 141 16.28 17.12 -23.15
N ASN A 142 17.07 18.20 -23.22
CA ASN A 142 17.25 19.16 -22.11
C ASN A 142 16.07 20.15 -21.96
N ARG A 143 14.95 19.93 -22.67
CA ARG A 143 13.80 20.82 -22.62
C ARG A 143 13.05 20.60 -21.31
N ASN A 144 12.55 21.65 -20.68
CA ASN A 144 11.70 21.56 -19.48
C ASN A 144 12.37 20.91 -18.24
N LEU A 145 13.72 20.85 -18.18
CA LEU A 145 14.44 20.40 -16.98
C LEU A 145 14.19 21.30 -15.76
N ASP A 146 13.87 22.56 -15.99
CA ASP A 146 13.44 23.53 -14.97
C ASP A 146 12.13 23.14 -14.27
N GLN A 147 11.36 22.22 -14.86
CA GLN A 147 10.11 21.70 -14.29
C GLN A 147 10.31 20.39 -13.52
N ALA A 148 11.55 19.88 -13.42
CA ALA A 148 11.87 18.71 -12.63
C ALA A 148 11.81 19.02 -11.14
N ASP A 149 11.13 18.17 -10.38
CA ASP A 149 11.22 18.17 -8.91
C ASP A 149 12.55 17.56 -8.45
N LEU A 150 13.10 16.64 -9.26
CA LEU A 150 14.33 15.92 -8.97
C LEU A 150 15.04 15.57 -10.29
N ILE A 151 16.37 15.76 -10.31
CA ILE A 151 17.22 15.34 -11.43
C ILE A 151 18.19 14.28 -10.94
N LEU A 152 18.12 13.08 -11.50
CA LEU A 152 19.07 12.01 -11.22
C LEU A 152 20.24 12.12 -12.18
N VAL A 153 21.44 12.33 -11.65
CA VAL A 153 22.69 12.40 -12.41
C VAL A 153 23.53 11.16 -12.13
N GLY A 154 24.09 10.54 -13.17
CA GLY A 154 25.04 9.45 -13.00
C GLY A 154 25.33 8.68 -14.27
N VAL A 155 26.34 7.81 -14.23
CA VAL A 155 26.81 7.04 -15.39
C VAL A 155 25.74 6.12 -16.00
N SER A 156 25.86 5.82 -17.29
CA SER A 156 24.95 4.88 -17.98
C SER A 156 24.85 3.54 -17.23
N ARG A 157 23.65 2.96 -17.19
CA ARG A 157 23.30 1.70 -16.50
C ARG A 157 23.39 1.73 -14.95
N SER A 158 23.37 2.90 -14.32
CA SER A 158 23.29 3.04 -12.85
C SER A 158 21.88 2.89 -12.25
N GLY A 159 20.87 2.46 -13.03
CA GLY A 159 19.50 2.29 -12.54
C GLY A 159 18.67 3.58 -12.42
N LYS A 160 19.09 4.68 -13.07
CA LYS A 160 18.34 5.96 -13.05
C LYS A 160 16.92 5.81 -13.60
N THR A 161 16.77 5.25 -14.81
CA THR A 161 15.48 4.99 -15.47
C THR A 161 14.43 4.32 -14.57
N PRO A 162 14.67 3.12 -14.00
CA PRO A 162 13.68 2.49 -13.14
C PRO A 162 13.44 3.28 -11.85
N THR A 163 14.45 4.01 -11.35
CA THR A 163 14.30 4.85 -10.16
C THR A 163 13.42 6.07 -10.43
N CYS A 164 13.64 6.80 -11.53
CA CYS A 164 12.81 7.93 -11.94
C CYS A 164 11.35 7.49 -12.10
N LEU A 165 11.13 6.38 -12.82
CA LEU A 165 9.77 5.86 -13.03
C LEU A 165 9.11 5.43 -11.71
N TYR A 166 9.84 4.78 -10.81
CA TYR A 166 9.35 4.44 -9.48
C TYR A 166 8.95 5.69 -8.68
N LEU A 167 9.77 6.74 -8.72
CA LEU A 167 9.49 8.00 -8.03
C LEU A 167 8.24 8.69 -8.56
N ALA A 168 8.05 8.70 -9.88
CA ALA A 168 6.86 9.24 -10.51
C ALA A 168 5.59 8.44 -10.13
N LEU A 169 5.66 7.10 -10.21
CA LEU A 169 4.51 6.23 -9.96
C LEU A 169 4.10 6.20 -8.48
N GLN A 170 5.06 6.16 -7.55
CA GLN A 170 4.78 5.99 -6.13
C GLN A 170 4.67 7.32 -5.38
N PHE A 171 5.34 8.36 -5.84
CA PHE A 171 5.40 9.64 -5.12
C PHE A 171 4.94 10.84 -5.94
N GLY A 172 4.61 10.67 -7.23
CA GLY A 172 4.17 11.78 -8.08
C GLY A 172 5.25 12.83 -8.33
N ILE A 173 6.53 12.42 -8.26
CA ILE A 173 7.70 13.29 -8.44
C ILE A 173 8.04 13.37 -9.93
N LYS A 174 8.19 14.58 -10.48
CA LYS A 174 8.73 14.83 -11.82
C LYS A 174 10.23 14.58 -11.82
N ALA A 175 10.62 13.32 -12.00
CA ALA A 175 12.02 12.90 -11.98
C ALA A 175 12.61 12.89 -13.40
N ALA A 176 13.67 13.66 -13.63
CA ALA A 176 14.41 13.65 -14.89
C ALA A 176 15.67 12.78 -14.80
N ASN A 177 15.94 12.01 -15.85
CA ASN A 177 17.16 11.22 -15.97
C ASN A 177 18.20 12.01 -16.78
N TYR A 178 19.29 12.43 -16.13
CA TYR A 178 20.38 13.16 -16.77
C TYR A 178 21.66 12.28 -16.81
N PRO A 179 22.24 12.04 -17.99
CA PRO A 179 23.41 11.18 -18.15
C PRO A 179 24.71 11.75 -17.56
#